data_AF-A0A562VL53-F1
#
_entry.id   AF-A0A562VL53-F1
#
_cell.length_a   1.000
_cell.length_b   1.000
_cell.length_c   1.000
_cell.angle_alpha   90.00
_cell.angle_beta   90.00
_cell.angle_gamma   90.00
#
_symmetry.space_group_name_H-M   'P 1'
#
loop_
_entity.id
_entity.type
_entity.pdbx_description
1 polymer ?
#
loop_
_entity_poly.entity_id
_entity_poly.type
_entity_poly.pdbx_seq_one_letter_code
_entity_poly.pdbx_strand_id
1 'polypeptide(L)'
;MSAAPEHLPVFARFARNVMDIREENDAKAAEAGVKALEAFYAAIKMPANLREAGVKEEDLEVMAEKAVENGKLGILTSIGKDEALQIMRAAF
;
A
#
# COMPACT_ATOMS: atom_id res chain seq x y z
N MET A 1 -9.68 -9.08 1.71
CA MET A 1 -8.82 -9.06 0.53
C MET A 1 -8.20 -10.43 0.31
N SER A 2 -8.26 -10.96 -0.91
CA SER A 2 -7.30 -12.00 -1.30
C SER A 2 -5.94 -11.33 -1.48
N ALA A 3 -4.91 -11.80 -0.80
CA ALA A 3 -3.55 -11.43 -1.18
C ALA A 3 -3.37 -11.83 -2.66
N ALA A 4 -2.78 -10.98 -3.48
CA ALA A 4 -2.53 -11.24 -4.91
C ALA A 4 -1.04 -11.62 -5.10
N PRO A 5 -0.62 -12.82 -4.63
CA PRO A 5 0.79 -13.22 -4.61
C PRO A 5 1.39 -13.32 -6.02
N GLU A 6 0.58 -13.47 -7.06
CA GLU A 6 0.99 -13.44 -8.46
C GLU A 6 1.70 -12.14 -8.85
N HIS A 7 1.51 -11.05 -8.09
CA HIS A 7 2.17 -9.77 -8.32
C HIS A 7 3.43 -9.53 -7.49
N LEU A 8 3.81 -10.46 -6.59
CA LEU A 8 5.04 -10.35 -5.80
C LEU A 8 6.30 -10.05 -6.65
N PRO A 9 6.49 -10.65 -7.85
CA PRO A 9 7.66 -10.32 -8.67
C PRO A 9 7.75 -8.84 -9.08
N VAL A 10 6.61 -8.16 -9.25
CA VAL A 10 6.57 -6.73 -9.59
C VAL A 10 7.07 -5.88 -8.42
N PHE A 11 6.62 -6.20 -7.20
CA PHE A 11 7.04 -5.50 -5.99
C PHE A 11 8.49 -5.82 -5.62
N ALA A 12 8.92 -7.08 -5.78
CA ALA A 12 10.32 -7.48 -5.60
C ALA A 12 11.26 -6.75 -6.56
N ARG A 13 10.86 -6.59 -7.84
CA ARG A 13 11.62 -5.82 -8.82
C ARG A 13 11.76 -4.35 -8.43
N PHE A 14 10.68 -3.73 -7.92
CA PHE A 14 10.75 -2.37 -7.39
C PHE A 14 11.73 -2.27 -6.21
N ALA A 15 11.63 -3.19 -5.25
CA ALA A 15 12.51 -3.23 -4.10
C ALA A 15 14.00 -3.33 -4.50
N ARG A 16 14.33 -4.20 -5.45
CA ARG A 16 15.71 -4.37 -5.92
C ARG A 16 16.22 -3.16 -6.70
N ASN A 17 15.43 -2.67 -7.65
CA ASN A 17 15.91 -1.68 -8.62
C ASN A 17 15.84 -0.24 -8.11
N VAL A 18 14.94 0.05 -7.17
CA VAL A 18 14.68 1.42 -6.68
C VAL A 18 15.13 1.61 -5.24
N MET A 19 14.98 0.57 -4.41
CA MET A 19 15.32 0.62 -2.98
C MET A 19 16.63 -0.11 -2.64
N ASP A 20 17.39 -0.56 -3.64
CA ASP A 20 18.68 -1.27 -3.52
C ASP A 20 18.63 -2.51 -2.60
N ILE A 21 17.50 -3.22 -2.58
CA ILE A 21 17.34 -4.46 -1.81
C ILE A 21 18.01 -5.63 -2.55
N ARG A 22 18.86 -6.41 -1.87
CA ARG A 22 19.60 -7.55 -2.46
C ARG A 22 19.02 -8.93 -2.15
N GLU A 23 17.78 -8.99 -1.71
CA GLU A 23 17.09 -10.25 -1.39
C GLU A 23 16.59 -10.95 -2.66
N GLU A 24 16.88 -12.25 -2.78
CA GLU A 24 16.56 -13.07 -3.95
C GLU A 24 15.14 -13.62 -3.92
N ASN A 25 14.58 -13.88 -2.74
CA ASN A 25 13.21 -14.34 -2.61
C ASN A 25 12.24 -13.16 -2.84
N ASP A 26 11.33 -13.29 -3.82
CA ASP A 26 10.43 -12.20 -4.18
C ASP A 26 9.51 -11.73 -3.05
N ALA A 27 9.00 -12.65 -2.22
CA ALA A 27 8.14 -12.27 -1.11
C ALA A 27 8.91 -11.44 -0.07
N LYS A 28 10.11 -11.89 0.31
CA LYS A 28 10.98 -11.18 1.25
C LYS A 28 11.48 -9.86 0.68
N ALA A 29 11.83 -9.83 -0.61
CA ALA A 29 12.27 -8.62 -1.29
C ALA A 29 11.16 -7.57 -1.35
N ALA A 30 9.92 -7.98 -1.67
CA ALA A 30 8.76 -7.11 -1.65
C ALA A 30 8.51 -6.51 -0.25
N GLU A 31 8.55 -7.34 0.79
CA GLU A 31 8.38 -6.88 2.18
C GLU A 31 9.49 -5.90 2.60
N ALA A 32 10.74 -6.21 2.28
CA ALA A 32 11.87 -5.31 2.53
C ALA A 32 11.74 -3.99 1.76
N GLY A 33 11.20 -4.03 0.53
CA GLY A 33 10.91 -2.85 -0.28
C GLY A 33 9.84 -1.95 0.34
N VAL A 34 8.77 -2.52 0.91
CA VAL A 34 7.74 -1.76 1.64
C VAL A 34 8.37 -1.02 2.82
N LYS A 35 9.16 -1.73 3.65
CA LYS A 35 9.86 -1.15 4.81
C LYS A 35 10.84 -0.03 4.41
N ALA A 36 11.58 -0.21 3.31
CA ALA A 36 12.49 0.81 2.80
C ALA A 36 11.74 2.06 2.31
N LEU A 37 10.58 1.88 1.68
CA LEU A 37 9.73 2.99 1.25
C LEU A 37 9.17 3.79 2.42
N GLU A 38 8.70 3.10 3.48
CA GLU A 38 8.25 3.74 4.73
C GLU A 38 9.38 4.57 5.38
N ALA A 39 10.58 4.00 5.45
CA ALA A 39 11.75 4.71 5.97
C ALA A 39 12.11 5.93 5.13
N PHE A 40 11.97 5.86 3.80
CA PHE A 40 12.17 6.99 2.90
C PHE A 40 11.15 8.10 3.15
N TYR A 41 9.87 7.76 3.32
CA TYR A 41 8.81 8.74 3.65
C TYR A 41 9.11 9.48 4.95
N ALA A 42 9.52 8.74 6.00
CA ALA A 42 9.95 9.34 7.26
C ALA A 42 11.17 10.27 7.08
N ALA A 43 12.16 9.88 6.26
CA ALA A 43 13.37 10.68 6.02
C ALA A 43 13.05 12.04 5.35
N ILE A 44 12.04 12.09 4.48
CA ILE A 44 11.59 13.33 3.83
C ILE A 44 10.47 14.05 4.60
N LYS A 45 10.14 13.58 5.83
CA LYS A 45 9.08 14.12 6.69
C LYS A 45 7.68 14.07 6.06
N MET A 46 7.44 13.08 5.20
CA MET A 46 6.11 12.80 4.68
C MET A 46 5.39 11.84 5.64
N PRO A 47 4.09 12.03 5.93
CA PRO A 47 3.30 11.09 6.71
C PRO A 47 3.37 9.67 6.13
N ALA A 48 3.63 8.68 6.99
CA ALA A 48 3.69 7.27 6.57
C ALA A 48 2.35 6.55 6.71
N ASN A 49 1.39 7.14 7.44
CA ASN A 49 0.06 6.60 7.69
C ASN A 49 -1.00 7.71 7.70
N LEU A 50 -2.28 7.32 7.66
CA LEU A 50 -3.41 8.24 7.59
C LEU A 50 -3.56 9.08 8.87
N ARG A 51 -3.19 8.53 10.03
CA ARG A 51 -3.23 9.26 11.31
C ARG A 51 -2.24 10.43 11.32
N GLU A 52 -1.02 10.22 10.86
CA GLU A 52 -0.02 11.27 10.69
C GLU A 52 -0.43 12.30 9.63
N ALA A 53 -1.22 11.89 8.63
CA ALA A 53 -1.80 12.78 7.64
C ALA A 53 -3.01 13.60 8.17
N GLY A 54 -3.44 13.37 9.42
CA GLY A 54 -4.54 14.10 10.04
C GLY A 54 -5.94 13.57 9.71
N VAL A 55 -6.03 12.36 9.15
CA VAL A 55 -7.31 11.68 8.90
C VAL A 55 -7.90 11.20 10.22
N LYS A 56 -9.22 11.24 10.35
CA LYS A 56 -9.94 10.66 11.48
C LYS A 56 -10.45 9.26 11.14
N GLU A 57 -10.49 8.39 12.13
CA GLU A 57 -10.99 7.02 11.97
C GLU A 57 -12.46 6.97 11.49
N GLU A 58 -13.28 7.93 11.93
CA GLU A 58 -14.69 8.08 11.53
C GLU A 58 -14.87 8.39 10.03
N ASP A 59 -13.84 8.96 9.38
CA ASP A 59 -13.91 9.36 7.96
C ASP A 59 -13.55 8.22 7.01
N LEU A 60 -12.97 7.11 7.51
CA LEU A 60 -12.44 6.03 6.66
C LEU A 60 -13.52 5.39 5.77
N GLU A 61 -14.75 5.26 6.26
CA GLU A 61 -15.86 4.69 5.49
C GLU A 61 -16.27 5.58 4.31
N VAL A 62 -16.38 6.89 4.55
CA VAL A 62 -16.69 7.87 3.50
C VAL A 62 -15.55 7.94 2.49
N MET A 63 -14.30 7.91 2.95
CA MET A 63 -13.14 7.88 2.06
C MET A 63 -13.15 6.64 1.16
N ALA A 64 -13.44 5.46 1.71
CA ALA A 64 -13.50 4.22 0.94
C ALA A 64 -14.62 4.23 -0.10
N GLU A 65 -15.79 4.77 0.24
CA GLU A 65 -16.90 4.95 -0.69
C GLU A 65 -16.54 5.92 -1.81
N LYS A 66 -15.93 7.06 -1.46
CA LYS A 66 -15.50 8.08 -2.43
C LYS A 66 -14.41 7.59 -3.36
N ALA A 67 -13.48 6.77 -2.86
CA ALA A 67 -12.42 6.20 -3.68
C ALA A 67 -12.94 5.36 -4.85
N VAL A 68 -14.09 4.71 -4.70
CA VAL A 68 -14.68 3.80 -5.71
C VAL A 68 -15.97 4.34 -6.33
N GLU A 69 -16.29 5.63 -6.16
CA GLU A 69 -17.56 6.21 -6.61
C GLU A 69 -17.74 6.13 -8.14
N ASN A 70 -16.63 6.11 -8.88
CA ASN A 70 -16.60 5.98 -10.35
C ASN A 70 -16.33 4.55 -10.83
N GLY A 71 -16.40 3.55 -9.93
CA GLY A 71 -16.12 2.15 -10.22
C GLY A 71 -14.93 1.60 -9.43
N LYS A 72 -14.64 0.31 -9.63
CA LYS A 72 -13.54 -0.37 -8.93
C LYS A 72 -12.18 0.17 -9.35
N LEU A 73 -11.25 0.25 -8.41
CA LEU A 73 -9.88 0.70 -8.63
C LEU A 73 -8.93 -0.47 -8.97
N GLY A 74 -7.75 -0.12 -9.48
CA GLY A 74 -6.59 -1.01 -9.57
C GLY A 74 -6.47 -1.80 -10.88
N ILE A 75 -5.23 -1.91 -11.37
CA ILE A 75 -4.87 -2.69 -12.59
C ILE A 75 -4.34 -4.08 -12.21
N LEU A 76 -3.66 -4.19 -11.06
CA LEU A 76 -3.15 -5.46 -10.56
C LEU A 76 -4.27 -6.28 -9.91
N THR A 77 -5.03 -5.66 -9.03
CA THR A 77 -6.19 -6.28 -8.37
C THR A 77 -7.35 -5.30 -8.41
N SER A 78 -8.56 -5.86 -8.55
CA SER A 78 -9.80 -5.09 -8.50
C SER A 78 -10.14 -4.74 -7.04
N ILE A 79 -10.22 -3.45 -6.74
CA ILE A 79 -10.48 -2.92 -5.40
C ILE A 79 -11.86 -2.26 -5.39
N GLY A 80 -12.81 -2.85 -4.66
CA GLY A 80 -14.11 -2.26 -4.35
C GLY A 80 -14.10 -1.51 -3.02
N LYS A 81 -15.29 -1.08 -2.57
CA LYS A 81 -15.45 -0.32 -1.31
C LYS A 81 -14.90 -1.07 -0.10
N ASP A 82 -15.21 -2.35 0.01
CA ASP A 82 -14.80 -3.17 1.17
C ASP A 82 -13.28 -3.38 1.20
N GLU A 83 -12.67 -3.64 0.05
CA GLU A 83 -11.22 -3.74 -0.08
C GLU A 83 -10.52 -2.40 0.21
N ALA A 84 -11.07 -1.29 -0.30
CA ALA A 84 -10.54 0.05 -0.03
C ALA A 84 -10.59 0.37 1.47
N LEU A 85 -11.70 0.06 2.14
CA LEU A 85 -11.85 0.26 3.58
C LEU A 85 -10.86 -0.60 4.39
N GLN A 86 -10.61 -1.84 3.95
CA GLN A 86 -9.59 -2.69 4.57
C GLN A 86 -8.18 -2.10 4.45
N ILE A 87 -7.82 -1.58 3.26
CA ILE A 87 -6.54 -0.87 3.06
C ILE A 87 -6.45 0.36 3.97
N MET A 88 -7.50 1.18 4.00
CA MET A 88 -7.53 2.40 4.81
C MET A 88 -7.39 2.10 6.30
N ARG A 89 -8.04 1.04 6.80
CA ARG A 89 -7.86 0.58 8.19
C ARG A 89 -6.46 0.05 8.47
N ALA A 90 -5.83 -0.63 7.51
CA ALA A 90 -4.45 -1.10 7.66
C ALA A 90 -3.43 0.05 7.64
N ALA A 91 -3.77 1.15 6.96
CA ALA A 91 -2.92 2.34 6.82
C ALA A 91 -3.20 3.44 7.87
N PHE A 92 -4.07 3.19 8.86
CA PHE A 92 -4.44 4.15 9.91
C PHE A 92 -3.64 3.95 11.21
#